data_AF-A0A4Y2KMJ0-F1
#
_entry.id   AF-A0A4Y2KMJ0-F1
#
_cell.length_a   1.000
_cell.length_b   1.000
_cell.length_c   1.000
_cell.angle_alpha   90.00
_cell.angle_beta   90.00
_cell.angle_gamma   90.00
#
_symmetry.space_group_name_H-M   'P 1'
#
loop_
_entity.id
_entity.type
_entity.pdbx_description
1 polymer ?
#
loop_
_entity_poly.entity_id
_entity_poly.type
_entity_poly.pdbx_seq_one_letter_code
_entity_poly.pdbx_strand_id
1 'polypeptide(L)'
;MCITGQKNTETNVKRSNISLIPTVSQEKFLANPKNKDRLISILVNKFSSLNMACKKADEDADCLIVNSALALAPTHPSVVVISEDIDLFVILIDIFTFGHVLDCKYCINIIFRFCQYF
;
A
#
# COMPACT_ATOMS: atom_id res chain seq x y z
N MET A 1 34.93 -6.88 -3.30
CA MET A 1 35.06 -6.38 -4.69
C MET A 1 34.69 -4.91 -4.67
N CYS A 2 35.68 -4.02 -4.79
CA CYS A 2 35.50 -2.57 -4.73
C CYS A 2 34.90 -2.07 -6.05
N ILE A 3 33.96 -1.13 -5.98
CA ILE A 3 33.52 -0.34 -7.14
C ILE A 3 34.03 1.08 -6.92
N THR A 4 34.97 1.47 -7.78
CA THR A 4 35.59 2.80 -7.87
C THR A 4 34.56 3.83 -8.35
N GLY A 5 34.67 5.06 -7.81
CA GLY A 5 33.71 6.14 -8.06
C GLY A 5 33.61 6.60 -9.51
N GLN A 6 32.38 6.89 -9.93
CA GLN A 6 32.11 7.82 -11.01
C GLN A 6 31.70 9.16 -10.40
N LYS A 7 32.46 10.22 -10.72
CA LYS A 7 32.06 11.60 -10.48
C LYS A 7 30.89 11.90 -11.39
N ASN A 8 29.69 11.72 -10.87
CA ASN A 8 28.49 12.21 -11.52
C ASN A 8 28.40 13.67 -11.13
N THR A 9 28.62 14.54 -12.12
CA THR A 9 28.37 15.97 -12.05
C THR A 9 27.17 16.26 -11.17
N GLU A 10 27.42 16.96 -10.06
CA GLU A 10 26.39 17.60 -9.27
C GLU A 10 25.64 18.57 -10.18
N THR A 11 24.62 18.08 -10.88
CA THR A 11 23.50 18.94 -11.21
C THR A 11 22.98 19.38 -9.86
N ASN A 12 23.39 20.58 -9.45
CA ASN A 12 22.78 21.37 -8.42
C ASN A 12 21.30 21.51 -8.79
N VAL A 13 20.52 20.47 -8.53
CA VAL A 13 19.11 20.63 -8.25
C VAL A 13 19.13 21.35 -6.92
N LYS A 14 19.18 22.68 -7.01
CA LYS A 14 18.84 23.55 -5.90
C LYS A 14 17.51 22.99 -5.38
N ARG A 15 17.54 22.29 -4.25
CA ARG A 15 16.37 22.16 -3.38
C ARG A 15 16.11 23.58 -2.90
N SER A 16 15.52 24.39 -3.77
CA SER A 16 14.78 25.55 -3.34
C SER A 16 13.75 24.97 -2.38
N ASN A 17 13.84 25.33 -1.10
CA ASN A 17 12.79 25.15 -0.12
C ASN A 17 11.60 26.02 -0.55
N ILE A 18 11.01 25.68 -1.69
CA ILE A 18 9.68 26.12 -2.08
C ILE A 18 8.81 25.41 -1.06
N SER A 19 8.24 26.17 -0.14
CA SER A 19 7.13 25.67 0.66
C SER A 19 6.10 25.12 -0.32
N LEU A 20 6.04 23.79 -0.45
CA LEU A 20 5.12 23.06 -1.33
C LEU A 20 3.73 23.12 -0.70
N ILE A 21 3.23 24.32 -0.46
CA ILE A 21 1.89 24.53 0.06
C ILE A 21 0.94 24.06 -1.04
N PRO A 22 0.15 23.00 -0.80
CA PRO A 22 -0.83 22.56 -1.78
C PRO A 22 -1.78 23.71 -2.06
N THR A 23 -1.94 24.09 -3.32
CA THR A 23 -2.88 25.16 -3.71
C THR A 23 -4.34 24.71 -3.62
N VAL A 24 -4.58 23.41 -3.43
CA VAL A 24 -5.88 22.79 -3.26
C VAL A 24 -5.84 21.85 -2.06
N SER A 25 -6.94 21.76 -1.31
CA SER A 25 -7.07 20.76 -0.24
C SER A 25 -7.09 19.35 -0.81
N GLN A 26 -6.68 18.37 0.00
CA GLN A 26 -6.69 16.95 -0.38
C GLN A 26 -8.10 16.49 -0.79
N GLU A 27 -9.12 16.85 0.00
CA GLU A 27 -10.52 16.52 -0.31
C GLU A 27 -10.92 17.04 -1.69
N LYS A 28 -10.59 18.30 -2.00
CA LYS A 28 -10.91 18.92 -3.29
C LYS A 28 -10.12 18.27 -4.44
N PHE A 29 -8.88 17.89 -4.20
CA PHE A 29 -8.06 17.19 -5.19
C PHE A 29 -8.62 15.80 -5.48
N LEU A 30 -8.94 15.03 -4.44
CA LEU A 30 -9.46 13.66 -4.52
C LEU A 30 -10.94 13.59 -4.90
N ALA A 31 -11.71 14.66 -4.78
CA ALA A 31 -13.08 14.73 -5.28
C ALA A 31 -13.14 14.80 -6.81
N ASN A 32 -12.05 15.23 -7.48
CA ASN A 32 -11.99 15.30 -8.94
C ASN A 32 -11.63 13.91 -9.52
N PRO A 33 -12.52 13.27 -10.32
CA PRO A 33 -12.27 11.93 -10.84
C PRO A 33 -11.01 11.83 -11.70
N LYS A 34 -10.73 12.83 -12.55
CA LYS A 34 -9.53 12.87 -13.39
C LYS A 34 -8.25 12.92 -12.56
N ASN A 35 -8.27 13.65 -11.43
CA ASN A 35 -7.14 13.71 -10.52
C ASN A 35 -6.93 12.39 -9.78
N LYS A 36 -8.01 11.74 -9.32
CA LYS A 36 -7.93 10.40 -8.71
C LYS A 36 -7.30 9.40 -9.68
N ASP A 37 -7.80 9.31 -10.90
CA ASP A 37 -7.30 8.35 -11.88
C ASP A 37 -5.84 8.61 -12.25
N ARG A 38 -5.46 9.89 -12.37
CA ARG A 38 -4.06 10.25 -12.65
C ARG A 38 -3.14 9.91 -11.47
N LEU A 39 -3.58 10.18 -10.24
CA LEU A 39 -2.84 9.80 -9.03
C LEU A 39 -2.66 8.28 -8.95
N ILE A 40 -3.73 7.52 -9.13
CA ILE A 40 -3.69 6.05 -9.11
C ILE A 40 -2.76 5.53 -10.20
N SER A 41 -2.83 6.07 -11.41
CA SER A 41 -1.95 5.67 -12.53
C SER A 41 -0.47 5.93 -12.21
N ILE A 42 -0.15 7.09 -11.60
CA ILE A 42 1.22 7.41 -11.18
C ILE A 42 1.72 6.40 -10.14
N LEU A 43 0.90 6.08 -9.14
CA LEU A 43 1.23 5.11 -8.10
C LEU A 43 1.44 3.71 -8.68
N VAL A 44 0.48 3.23 -9.47
CA VAL A 44 0.56 1.91 -10.13
C VAL A 44 1.80 1.81 -11.00
N ASN A 45 2.10 2.83 -11.81
CA ASN A 45 3.30 2.85 -12.64
C ASN A 45 4.58 2.82 -11.78
N LYS A 46 4.60 3.54 -10.65
CA LYS A 46 5.75 3.56 -9.75
C LYS A 46 5.99 2.19 -9.11
N PHE A 47 4.95 1.54 -8.60
CA PHE A 47 5.06 0.20 -8.03
C PHE A 47 5.38 -0.86 -9.09
N SER A 48 4.79 -0.74 -10.27
CA SER A 48 5.11 -1.62 -11.41
C SER A 48 6.58 -1.50 -11.83
N SER A 49 7.16 -0.29 -11.78
CA SER A 49 8.60 -0.08 -12.04
C SER A 49 9.52 -0.72 -11.00
N LEU A 50 8.98 -1.11 -9.85
CA LEU A 50 9.66 -1.85 -8.78
C LEU A 50 9.31 -3.35 -8.82
N ASN A 51 8.67 -3.83 -9.89
CA ASN A 51 8.19 -5.20 -10.06
C ASN A 51 7.18 -5.65 -8.99
N MET A 52 6.46 -4.70 -8.39
CA MET A 52 5.37 -5.00 -7.46
C MET A 52 4.05 -5.12 -8.23
N ALA A 53 3.31 -6.20 -7.98
CA ALA A 53 1.98 -6.36 -8.54
C ALA A 53 1.02 -5.36 -7.89
N CYS A 54 0.21 -4.67 -8.70
CA CYS A 54 -0.80 -3.73 -8.22
C CYS A 54 -2.21 -4.21 -8.58
N LYS A 55 -3.14 -4.02 -7.65
CA LYS A 55 -4.58 -4.20 -7.90
C LYS A 55 -5.28 -2.90 -7.49
N LYS A 56 -6.22 -2.43 -8.31
CA LYS A 56 -7.09 -1.28 -8.00
C LYS A 56 -8.45 -1.86 -7.56
N ALA A 57 -9.02 -1.32 -6.49
CA ALA A 57 -10.40 -1.61 -6.12
C ALA A 57 -11.35 -0.72 -6.92
N ASP A 58 -12.45 -1.31 -7.41
CA ASP A 58 -13.50 -0.57 -8.11
C ASP A 58 -14.40 0.19 -7.13
N GLU A 59 -14.59 -0.35 -5.92
CA GLU A 59 -15.39 0.24 -4.85
C GLU A 59 -14.58 0.37 -3.55
N ASP A 60 -14.56 -0.68 -2.73
CA ASP A 60 -13.88 -0.71 -1.44
C ASP A 60 -12.51 -1.39 -1.51
N ALA A 61 -11.50 -0.70 -0.97
CA ALA A 61 -10.14 -1.22 -0.90
C ALA A 61 -9.99 -2.27 0.19
N ASP A 62 -10.74 -2.17 1.30
CA ASP A 62 -10.56 -3.04 2.45
C ASP A 62 -10.95 -4.47 2.10
N CYS A 63 -12.12 -4.66 1.49
CA CYS A 63 -12.55 -5.97 0.98
C CYS A 63 -11.53 -6.57 0.00
N LEU A 64 -10.93 -5.77 -0.88
CA LEU A 64 -9.94 -6.25 -1.84
C LEU A 64 -8.63 -6.68 -1.16
N ILE A 65 -8.19 -5.94 -0.14
CA ILE A 65 -6.99 -6.26 0.64
C ILE A 65 -7.18 -7.58 1.39
N VAL A 66 -8.30 -7.72 2.10
CA VAL A 66 -8.64 -8.92 2.87
C VAL A 66 -8.76 -10.14 1.96
N ASN A 67 -9.51 -10.04 0.87
CA ASN A 67 -9.69 -11.14 -0.08
C ASN A 67 -8.37 -11.53 -0.76
N SER A 68 -7.49 -10.55 -1.03
CA SER A 68 -6.16 -10.84 -1.57
C SER A 68 -5.28 -11.57 -0.55
N ALA A 69 -5.30 -11.16 0.72
CA ALA A 69 -4.57 -11.85 1.78
C ALA A 69 -5.08 -13.29 1.96
N LEU A 70 -6.40 -13.47 1.94
CA LEU A 70 -7.04 -14.77 2.05
C LEU A 70 -6.69 -15.70 0.88
N ALA A 71 -6.66 -15.18 -0.35
CA ALA A 71 -6.27 -15.96 -1.53
C ALA A 71 -4.78 -16.38 -1.51
N LEU A 72 -3.92 -15.59 -0.85
CA LEU A 72 -2.49 -15.87 -0.73
C LEU A 72 -2.16 -16.81 0.43
N ALA A 73 -2.99 -16.84 1.48
CA ALA A 73 -2.75 -17.64 2.68
C ALA A 73 -2.54 -19.15 2.43
N PRO A 74 -3.23 -19.83 1.48
CA PRO A 74 -2.97 -21.23 1.18
C PRO A 74 -1.64 -21.49 0.46
N THR A 75 -1.10 -20.48 -0.24
CA THR A 75 0.08 -20.62 -1.11
C THR A 75 1.35 -20.05 -0.50
N HIS A 76 1.23 -19.24 0.55
CA HIS A 76 2.36 -18.55 1.19
C HIS A 76 2.42 -18.91 2.67
N PRO A 77 3.62 -19.20 3.22
CA PRO A 77 3.77 -19.54 4.63
C PRO A 77 3.41 -18.38 5.57
N SER A 78 3.53 -17.13 5.10
CA SER A 78 3.08 -15.94 5.82
C SER A 78 2.66 -14.85 4.85
N VAL A 79 1.60 -14.13 5.23
CA VAL A 79 1.04 -13.00 4.49
C VAL A 79 1.00 -11.82 5.44
N VAL A 80 1.61 -10.70 5.09
CA VAL A 80 1.64 -9.50 5.95
C VAL A 80 0.75 -8.43 5.33
N VAL A 81 -0.22 -7.95 6.12
CA VAL A 81 -1.07 -6.81 5.73
C VAL A 81 -0.55 -5.58 6.45
N ILE A 82 -0.27 -4.53 5.67
CA ILE A 82 0.22 -3.24 6.17
C ILE A 82 -0.87 -2.22 5.88
N SER A 83 -1.41 -1.63 6.93
CA SER A 83 -2.37 -0.52 6.85
C SER A 83 -2.31 0.29 8.13
N GLU A 84 -2.71 1.56 8.03
CA GLU A 84 -2.96 2.43 9.18
C GLU A 84 -4.45 2.48 9.54
N ASP A 85 -5.32 1.92 8.69
CA ASP A 85 -6.76 1.97 8.86
C ASP A 85 -7.25 0.99 9.93
N ILE A 86 -8.06 1.50 10.87
CA ILE A 86 -8.65 0.73 11.96
C ILE A 86 -9.81 -0.12 11.43
N ASP A 87 -10.53 0.36 10.42
CA ASP A 87 -11.69 -0.35 9.87
C ASP A 87 -11.24 -1.68 9.25
N LEU A 88 -10.09 -1.67 8.55
CA LEU A 88 -9.46 -2.89 8.04
C LEU A 88 -9.11 -3.90 9.13
N PHE A 89 -8.63 -3.43 10.30
CA PHE A 89 -8.31 -4.30 11.43
C PHE A 89 -9.56 -4.96 12.01
N VAL A 90 -10.66 -4.21 12.14
CA VAL A 90 -11.94 -4.73 12.62
C VAL A 90 -12.49 -5.79 11.67
N ILE A 91 -12.47 -5.53 10.36
CA ILE A 91 -12.91 -6.50 9.33
C ILE A 91 -12.11 -7.81 9.42
N LEU A 92 -10.80 -7.71 9.63
CA LEU A 92 -9.95 -8.89 9.73
C LEU A 92 -10.25 -9.70 11.00
N ILE A 93 -10.42 -9.06 12.15
CA ILE A 93 -10.82 -9.74 13.39
C ILE A 93 -12.17 -10.45 13.23
N ASP A 94 -13.14 -9.79 12.59
CA ASP A 94 -14.47 -10.36 12.36
C ASP A 94 -14.37 -11.65 11.55
N ILE A 95 -13.58 -11.64 10.47
CA ILE A 95 -13.33 -12.81 9.63
C ILE A 95 -12.61 -13.92 10.40
N PHE A 96 -11.64 -13.58 11.26
CA PHE A 96 -10.96 -14.57 12.10
C PHE A 96 -11.85 -15.17 13.18
N THR A 97 -12.75 -14.38 13.76
CA THR A 97 -13.56 -14.77 14.92
C THR A 97 -14.80 -15.55 14.49
N PHE A 98 -15.44 -15.15 13.40
CA PHE A 98 -16.68 -15.76 12.91
C PHE A 98 -16.46 -16.76 11.76
N GLY A 99 -15.28 -16.77 11.14
CA GLY A 99 -14.91 -17.68 10.07
C GLY A 99 -14.59 -19.10 10.56
N HIS A 100 -15.62 -19.91 10.84
CA HIS A 100 -15.49 -21.37 11.07
C HIS A 100 -14.97 -22.18 9.85
N VAL A 101 -14.54 -21.54 8.77
CA VAL A 101 -14.26 -22.17 7.44
C VAL A 101 -12.79 -22.06 7.00
N LEU A 102 -11.92 -21.41 7.79
CA LEU A 102 -10.48 -21.46 7.53
C LEU A 102 -9.85 -22.44 8.50
N ASP A 103 -9.53 -23.63 8.00
CA ASP A 103 -8.74 -24.63 8.71
C ASP A 103 -7.61 -23.93 9.49
N CYS A 104 -7.62 -24.14 10.81
CA CYS A 104 -6.87 -23.47 11.87
C CYS A 104 -5.33 -23.36 11.65
N LYS A 105 -4.80 -23.94 10.57
CA LYS A 105 -3.40 -23.83 10.12
C LYS A 105 -3.08 -22.54 9.34
N TYR A 106 -4.04 -21.96 8.61
CA TYR A 106 -3.77 -20.83 7.69
C TYR A 106 -3.96 -19.45 8.34
N CYS A 107 -4.80 -19.36 9.37
CA CYS A 107 -5.12 -18.09 10.05
C CYS A 107 -3.97 -17.51 10.88
N ILE A 108 -3.01 -18.34 11.31
CA ILE A 108 -1.95 -17.95 12.26
C ILE A 108 -0.90 -17.00 11.66
N ASN A 109 -0.79 -16.88 10.33
CA ASN A 109 0.32 -16.16 9.71
C ASN A 109 -0.04 -14.81 9.05
N ILE A 110 -1.24 -14.29 9.27
CA ILE A 110 -1.57 -12.91 8.91
C ILE A 110 -1.05 -11.99 10.03
N ILE A 111 0.17 -11.49 9.84
CA ILE A 111 0.81 -10.59 10.80
C ILE A 111 0.43 -9.16 10.42
N PHE A 112 -0.23 -8.46 11.35
CA PHE A 112 -0.48 -7.03 11.26
C PHE A 112 0.72 -6.27 11.76
N ARG A 113 1.29 -5.41 10.91
CA ARG A 113 2.27 -4.44 11.35
C ARG A 113 1.63 -3.05 11.29
N PHE A 114 1.09 -2.64 12.43
CA PHE A 114 0.70 -1.25 12.64
C PHE A 114 1.98 -0.41 12.50
N CYS A 115 2.01 0.53 11.55
CA CYS A 115 3.11 1.49 11.44
C CYS A 115 3.09 2.40 12.69
N GLN A 116 3.72 1.97 13.78
CA GLN A 116 4.16 2.88 14.84
C GLN A 116 5.41 3.65 14.35
N TYR A 117 5.22 4.53 13.38
CA TYR A 117 6.20 5.55 13.03
C TYR A 117 5.48 6.83 12.58
N PHE A 118 4.86 7.49 13.56
CA PHE A 118 4.82 8.95 13.67
C PHE A 118 5.40 9.34 15.03
#